data_AF-A0A941T803-F1
#
_entry.id   AF-A0A941T803-F1
#
_cell.length_a   1.000
_cell.length_b   1.000
_cell.length_c   1.000
_cell.angle_alpha   90.00
_cell.angle_beta   90.00
_cell.angle_gamma   90.00
#
_symmetry.space_group_name_H-M   'P 1'
#
loop_
_entity.id
_entity.type
_entity.pdbx_description
1 polymer ?
#
loop_
_entity_poly.entity_id
_entity_poly.type
_entity_poly.pdbx_seq_one_letter_code
_entity_poly.pdbx_strand_id
1 'polypeptide(L)'
;MDKGKTQKLDSWSLNELHAARRNALDRRNDPRFANRVTEHVEAIEAEIERRSLPGMIARFREVYPGGFYGEKQASEERENKVAASLLCKTLFQCENLSRLIESKNWIELHDCLKQVVSATNLIQGSFEKPKLLDKLIQPATAEVFFEALRSCLYGDGDFIDRFDDFCDVLDQADLAKWTYATYIPFLLEPEKYIFVKPEMLKHCIEKSNHWIVYESRPSGKKYREIIEYADWLKNKIKELAPRDMIDVHSFMWYMAPTGKWAES
;
A
#
# COMPACT_ATOMS: atom_id res chain seq x y z
N MET A 1 -40.89 13.38 12.62
CA MET A 1 -39.87 12.97 11.64
C MET A 1 -38.97 14.17 11.43
N ASP A 2 -37.87 14.23 12.16
CA ASP A 2 -36.94 15.36 12.11
C ASP A 2 -35.76 14.96 11.23
N LYS A 3 -35.82 15.36 9.95
CA LYS A 3 -34.84 15.04 8.90
C LYS A 3 -33.51 15.79 9.08
N GLY A 4 -33.32 16.51 10.20
CA GLY A 4 -32.16 17.37 10.48
C GLY A 4 -31.05 16.78 11.35
N LYS A 5 -31.17 15.54 11.86
CA LYS A 5 -30.17 14.93 12.78
C LYS A 5 -29.44 13.70 12.26
N THR A 6 -29.68 13.29 11.02
CA THR A 6 -28.76 12.42 10.26
C THR A 6 -27.60 13.26 9.73
N GLN A 7 -26.97 14.06 10.61
CA GLN A 7 -25.61 14.48 10.36
C GLN A 7 -24.81 13.18 10.33
N LYS A 8 -24.24 12.95 9.17
CA LYS A 8 -24.17 11.66 8.53
C LYS A 8 -23.08 10.86 9.28
N LEU A 9 -23.41 9.73 9.92
CA LEU A 9 -22.48 8.99 10.80
C LEU A 9 -21.18 8.61 10.08
N ASP A 10 -21.23 8.52 8.74
CA ASP A 10 -20.09 8.38 7.83
C ASP A 10 -19.03 9.49 7.98
N SER A 11 -19.42 10.72 8.35
CA SER A 11 -18.51 11.86 8.55
C SER A 11 -17.81 11.88 9.91
N TRP A 12 -18.26 11.08 10.88
CA TRP A 12 -17.67 11.05 12.22
C TRP A 12 -16.39 10.22 12.24
N SER A 13 -15.39 10.61 13.03
CA SER A 13 -14.23 9.79 13.37
C SER A 13 -14.64 8.57 14.21
N LEU A 14 -13.79 7.54 14.26
CA LEU A 14 -14.03 6.38 15.13
C LEU A 14 -14.13 6.78 16.61
N ASN A 15 -13.36 7.78 17.05
CA ASN A 15 -13.44 8.31 18.42
C ASN A 15 -14.80 8.95 18.70
N GLU A 16 -15.33 9.74 17.76
CA GLU A 16 -16.67 10.33 17.88
C GLU A 16 -17.76 9.25 17.90
N LEU A 17 -17.66 8.23 17.04
CA LEU A 17 -18.59 7.09 17.05
C LEU A 17 -18.54 6.33 18.38
N HIS A 18 -17.36 6.04 18.92
CA HIS A 18 -17.21 5.38 20.22
C HIS A 18 -17.73 6.23 21.39
N ALA A 19 -17.48 7.54 21.37
CA ALA A 19 -18.00 8.47 22.36
C ALA A 19 -19.53 8.56 22.29
N ALA A 20 -20.09 8.65 21.08
CA ALA A 20 -21.53 8.68 20.87
C ALA A 20 -22.21 7.37 21.30
N ARG A 21 -21.61 6.22 20.99
CA ARG A 21 -22.07 4.90 21.46
C ARG A 21 -22.15 4.87 22.98
N ARG A 22 -21.10 5.30 23.68
CA ARG A 22 -21.06 5.35 25.15
C ARG A 22 -22.19 6.23 25.70
N ASN A 23 -22.30 7.46 25.20
CA ASN A 23 -23.33 8.42 25.62
C ASN A 23 -24.76 7.91 25.36
N ALA A 24 -24.97 7.18 24.26
CA ALA A 24 -26.27 6.63 23.91
C ALA A 24 -26.64 5.43 24.81
N LEU A 25 -25.68 4.56 25.13
CA LEU A 25 -25.87 3.45 26.07
C LEU A 25 -26.21 3.94 27.48
N ASP A 26 -25.58 5.03 27.94
CA ASP A 26 -25.87 5.62 29.26
C ASP A 26 -27.31 6.17 29.37
N ARG A 27 -27.90 6.59 28.24
CA ARG A 27 -29.27 7.12 28.16
C ARG A 27 -30.34 6.06 27.97
N ARG A 28 -29.96 4.79 27.71
CA ARG A 28 -30.88 3.68 27.42
C ARG A 28 -31.81 3.36 28.59
N ASN A 29 -31.45 3.76 29.81
CA ASN A 29 -32.25 3.52 31.01
C ASN A 29 -33.39 4.55 31.22
N ASP A 30 -33.53 5.59 30.37
CA ASP A 30 -34.67 6.51 30.41
C ASP A 30 -35.81 5.98 29.51
N PRO A 31 -36.96 5.56 30.08
CA PRO A 31 -38.07 4.98 29.33
C PRO A 31 -38.67 5.91 28.27
N ARG A 32 -38.49 7.24 28.42
CA ARG A 32 -39.06 8.24 27.50
C ARG A 32 -38.34 8.30 26.15
N PHE A 33 -37.12 7.76 26.07
CA PHE A 33 -36.28 7.83 24.88
C PHE A 33 -35.86 6.45 24.35
N ALA A 34 -36.26 5.36 25.02
CA ALA A 34 -35.80 3.99 24.76
C ALA A 34 -35.76 3.61 23.26
N ASN A 35 -36.88 3.73 22.53
CA ASN A 35 -36.93 3.32 21.12
C ASN A 35 -36.02 4.16 20.20
N ARG A 36 -35.99 5.49 20.38
CA ARG A 36 -35.12 6.37 19.58
C ARG A 36 -33.64 6.21 19.93
N VAL A 37 -33.34 5.83 21.18
CA VAL A 37 -31.98 5.51 21.62
C VAL A 37 -31.54 4.18 21.02
N THR A 38 -32.40 3.17 20.96
CA THR A 38 -32.09 1.87 20.34
C THR A 38 -31.73 2.01 18.87
N GLU A 39 -32.57 2.63 18.04
CA GLU A 39 -32.29 2.82 16.60
C GLU A 39 -30.98 3.59 16.35
N HIS A 40 -30.69 4.59 17.20
CA HIS A 40 -29.46 5.37 17.07
C HIS A 40 -28.22 4.59 17.50
N VAL A 41 -28.30 3.78 18.56
CA VAL A 41 -27.22 2.87 18.98
C VAL A 41 -26.94 1.84 17.90
N GLU A 42 -27.98 1.21 17.36
CA GLU A 42 -27.84 0.23 16.26
C GLU A 42 -27.16 0.85 15.03
N ALA A 43 -27.54 2.08 14.66
CA ALA A 43 -26.90 2.78 13.55
C ALA A 43 -25.41 3.10 13.82
N ILE A 44 -25.05 3.48 15.05
CA ILE A 44 -23.65 3.71 15.43
C ILE A 44 -22.85 2.40 15.44
N GLU A 45 -23.42 1.33 15.99
CA GLU A 45 -22.75 0.02 16.04
C GLU A 45 -22.56 -0.57 14.64
N ALA A 46 -23.56 -0.45 13.76
CA ALA A 46 -23.44 -0.84 12.37
C ALA A 46 -22.33 -0.05 11.65
N GLU A 47 -22.19 1.25 11.91
CA GLU A 47 -21.14 2.07 11.30
C GLU A 47 -19.74 1.72 11.84
N ILE A 48 -19.62 1.40 13.13
CA ILE A 48 -18.36 0.90 13.72
C ILE A 48 -18.00 -0.45 13.10
N GLU A 49 -18.95 -1.38 13.02
CA GLU A 49 -18.74 -2.71 12.44
C GLU A 49 -18.36 -2.60 10.96
N ARG A 50 -19.03 -1.73 10.19
CA ARG A 50 -18.71 -1.46 8.78
C ARG A 50 -17.27 -0.99 8.58
N ARG A 51 -16.71 -0.26 9.54
CA ARG A 51 -15.33 0.25 9.52
C ARG A 51 -14.31 -0.69 10.17
N SER A 52 -14.78 -1.74 10.83
CA SER A 52 -13.91 -2.77 11.38
C SER A 52 -13.31 -3.60 10.24
N LEU A 53 -12.24 -4.34 10.53
CA LEU A 53 -11.65 -5.23 9.55
C LEU A 53 -12.62 -6.31 9.03
N PRO A 54 -13.43 -6.99 9.87
CA PRO A 54 -14.53 -7.85 9.38
C PRO A 54 -15.50 -7.14 8.43
N GLY A 55 -15.95 -5.92 8.76
CA GLY A 55 -16.83 -5.13 7.89
C GLY A 55 -16.18 -4.77 6.55
N MET A 56 -14.89 -4.43 6.56
CA MET A 56 -14.11 -4.19 5.34
C MET A 56 -13.97 -5.45 4.49
N ILE A 57 -13.77 -6.62 5.09
CA ILE A 57 -13.72 -7.90 4.37
C ILE A 57 -15.08 -8.21 3.73
N ALA A 58 -16.17 -8.04 4.47
CA ALA A 58 -17.52 -8.25 3.94
C ALA A 58 -17.79 -7.35 2.73
N ARG A 59 -17.49 -6.05 2.86
CA ARG A 59 -17.70 -5.09 1.77
C ARG A 59 -16.74 -5.30 0.60
N PHE A 60 -15.52 -5.76 0.85
CA PHE A 60 -14.59 -6.16 -0.22
C PHE A 60 -15.19 -7.27 -1.09
N ARG A 61 -15.85 -8.28 -0.48
CA ARG A 61 -16.54 -9.36 -1.22
C ARG A 61 -17.74 -8.85 -2.02
N GLU A 62 -18.46 -7.85 -1.49
CA GLU A 62 -19.58 -7.22 -2.21
C GLU A 62 -19.09 -6.44 -3.43
N VAL A 63 -18.02 -5.65 -3.26
CA VAL A 63 -17.45 -4.83 -4.34
C VAL A 63 -16.74 -5.68 -5.38
N TYR A 64 -16.09 -6.77 -4.96
CA TYR A 64 -15.37 -7.72 -5.79
C TYR A 64 -15.98 -9.13 -5.64
N PRO A 65 -17.05 -9.46 -6.41
CA PRO A 65 -17.59 -10.82 -6.44
C PRO A 65 -16.49 -11.82 -6.80
N GLY A 66 -16.35 -12.89 -6.02
CA GLY A 66 -15.24 -13.85 -6.14
C GLY A 66 -13.96 -13.45 -5.40
N GLY A 67 -13.95 -12.31 -4.70
CA GLY A 67 -12.80 -11.82 -3.93
C GLY A 67 -11.58 -11.61 -4.80
N PHE A 68 -10.41 -12.04 -4.32
CA PHE A 68 -9.15 -11.97 -5.09
C PHE A 68 -9.16 -12.87 -6.35
N TYR A 69 -10.11 -13.78 -6.48
CA TYR A 69 -10.21 -14.68 -7.64
C TYR A 69 -11.31 -14.25 -8.63
N GLY A 70 -11.97 -13.12 -8.36
CA GLY A 70 -13.02 -12.57 -9.23
C GLY A 70 -12.48 -11.77 -10.40
N GLU A 71 -13.19 -11.78 -11.53
CA GLU A 71 -12.83 -11.07 -12.76
C GLU A 71 -12.68 -9.55 -12.55
N LYS A 72 -13.58 -8.95 -11.76
CA LYS A 72 -13.51 -7.52 -11.45
C LYS A 72 -12.24 -7.16 -10.69
N GLN A 73 -11.85 -7.96 -9.69
CA GLN A 73 -10.62 -7.72 -8.93
C GLN A 73 -9.39 -7.94 -9.81
N ALA A 74 -9.42 -8.99 -10.65
CA ALA A 74 -8.34 -9.29 -11.58
C ALA A 74 -8.06 -8.07 -12.49
N SER A 75 -9.08 -7.61 -13.20
CA SER A 75 -8.98 -6.53 -14.19
C SER A 75 -8.66 -5.16 -13.59
N GLU A 76 -9.29 -4.76 -12.48
CA GLU A 76 -9.09 -3.43 -11.90
C GLU A 76 -7.76 -3.33 -11.14
N GLU A 77 -7.34 -4.40 -10.48
CA GLU A 77 -6.36 -4.31 -9.40
C GLU A 77 -5.14 -5.22 -9.55
N ARG A 78 -5.19 -6.30 -10.34
CA ARG A 78 -4.13 -7.32 -10.33
C ARG A 78 -3.42 -7.52 -11.66
N GLU A 79 -4.14 -7.64 -12.77
CA GLU A 79 -3.57 -8.04 -14.06
C GLU A 79 -2.42 -7.12 -14.49
N ASN A 80 -2.57 -5.81 -14.30
CA ASN A 80 -1.53 -4.83 -14.60
C ASN A 80 -0.26 -5.03 -13.74
N LYS A 81 -0.40 -5.32 -12.44
CA LYS A 81 0.70 -5.55 -11.50
C LYS A 81 1.39 -6.89 -11.78
N VAL A 82 0.63 -7.92 -12.15
CA VAL A 82 1.20 -9.22 -12.56
C VAL A 82 1.99 -9.09 -13.86
N ALA A 83 1.44 -8.40 -14.86
CA ALA A 83 2.15 -8.12 -16.11
C ALA A 83 3.42 -7.29 -15.87
N ALA A 84 3.35 -6.26 -15.01
CA ALA A 84 4.50 -5.47 -14.60
C ALA A 84 5.54 -6.29 -13.82
N SER A 85 5.11 -7.22 -12.96
CA SER A 85 6.00 -8.14 -12.24
C SER A 85 6.75 -9.05 -13.22
N LEU A 86 6.07 -9.62 -14.22
CA LEU A 86 6.71 -10.44 -15.24
C LEU A 86 7.73 -9.64 -16.07
N LEU A 87 7.36 -8.43 -16.49
CA LEU A 87 8.25 -7.52 -17.20
C LEU A 87 9.47 -7.15 -16.34
N CYS A 88 9.25 -6.82 -15.06
CA CYS A 88 10.32 -6.50 -14.11
C CYS A 88 11.27 -7.67 -13.92
N LYS A 89 10.74 -8.88 -13.70
CA LYS A 89 11.53 -10.12 -13.60
C LYS A 89 12.39 -10.34 -14.85
N THR A 90 11.84 -10.06 -16.04
CA THR A 90 12.58 -10.21 -17.30
C THR A 90 13.69 -9.17 -17.44
N LEU A 91 13.40 -7.89 -17.21
CA LEU A 91 14.33 -6.79 -17.45
C LEU A 91 15.38 -6.63 -16.34
N PHE A 92 15.03 -6.96 -15.11
CA PHE A 92 15.89 -6.82 -13.93
C PHE A 92 16.40 -8.16 -13.37
N GLN A 93 16.29 -9.27 -14.11
CA GLN A 93 16.99 -10.51 -13.73
C GLN A 93 18.49 -10.28 -13.55
N CYS A 94 19.11 -11.03 -12.63
CA CYS A 94 20.48 -10.82 -12.19
C CYS A 94 21.49 -10.78 -13.36
N GLU A 95 21.32 -11.68 -14.33
CA GLU A 95 22.19 -11.81 -15.51
C GLU A 95 22.12 -10.57 -16.39
N ASN A 96 20.90 -10.06 -16.65
CA ASN A 96 20.72 -8.88 -17.49
C ASN A 96 21.26 -7.62 -16.81
N LEU A 97 20.93 -7.46 -15.52
CA LEU A 97 21.38 -6.32 -14.72
C LEU A 97 22.91 -6.29 -14.61
N SER A 98 23.55 -7.43 -14.32
CA SER A 98 25.00 -7.55 -14.21
C SER A 98 25.70 -7.27 -15.54
N ARG A 99 25.23 -7.87 -16.64
CA ARG A 99 25.76 -7.63 -18.00
C ARG A 99 25.75 -6.15 -18.36
N LEU A 100 24.65 -5.45 -18.07
CA LEU A 100 24.51 -4.03 -18.43
C LEU A 100 25.35 -3.11 -17.55
N ILE A 101 25.50 -3.43 -16.26
CA ILE A 101 26.40 -2.73 -15.35
C ILE A 101 27.87 -2.92 -15.77
N GLU A 102 28.30 -4.15 -16.03
CA GLU A 102 29.68 -4.47 -16.46
C GLU A 102 30.07 -3.79 -17.78
N SER A 103 29.12 -3.73 -18.72
CA SER A 103 29.30 -3.02 -19.99
C SER A 103 29.06 -1.51 -19.90
N LYS A 104 28.73 -0.99 -18.71
CA LYS A 104 28.40 0.43 -18.45
C LYS A 104 27.31 0.97 -19.36
N ASN A 105 26.37 0.13 -19.76
CA ASN A 105 25.28 0.50 -20.65
C ASN A 105 24.12 1.11 -19.85
N TRP A 106 24.36 2.31 -19.33
CA TRP A 106 23.41 3.06 -18.50
C TRP A 106 22.17 3.49 -19.27
N ILE A 107 22.28 3.69 -20.58
CA ILE A 107 21.16 4.07 -21.45
C ILE A 107 20.15 2.92 -21.52
N GLU A 108 20.60 1.70 -21.77
CA GLU A 108 19.70 0.53 -21.81
C GLU A 108 19.08 0.26 -20.43
N LEU A 109 19.82 0.42 -19.34
CA LEU A 109 19.28 0.30 -17.98
C LEU A 109 18.21 1.36 -17.67
N HIS A 110 18.44 2.59 -18.11
CA HIS A 110 17.45 3.67 -18.00
C HIS A 110 16.17 3.33 -18.78
N ASP A 111 16.30 2.82 -20.00
CA ASP A 111 15.17 2.40 -20.82
C ASP A 111 14.43 1.19 -20.21
N CYS A 112 15.15 0.23 -19.63
CA CYS A 112 14.56 -0.88 -18.87
C CYS A 112 13.75 -0.35 -17.68
N LEU A 113 14.33 0.55 -16.87
CA LEU A 113 13.62 1.15 -15.74
C LEU A 113 12.38 1.90 -16.22
N LYS A 114 12.51 2.71 -17.27
CA LYS A 114 11.40 3.48 -17.88
C LYS A 114 10.24 2.57 -18.30
N GLN A 115 10.52 1.42 -18.91
CA GLN A 115 9.51 0.43 -19.27
C GLN A 115 8.79 -0.10 -18.02
N VAL A 116 9.53 -0.52 -16.99
CA VAL A 116 8.94 -1.10 -15.77
C VAL A 116 8.13 -0.07 -14.98
N VAL A 117 8.63 1.15 -14.78
CA VAL A 117 7.89 2.20 -14.05
C VAL A 117 6.69 2.73 -14.85
N SER A 118 6.63 2.44 -16.15
CA SER A 118 5.50 2.79 -17.01
C SER A 118 4.43 1.70 -17.13
N ALA A 119 4.73 0.48 -16.70
CA ALA A 119 3.78 -0.64 -16.73
C ALA A 119 2.65 -0.50 -15.71
N THR A 120 2.78 0.37 -14.70
CA THR A 120 1.75 0.62 -13.68
C THR A 120 1.55 2.12 -13.42
N ASN A 121 0.50 2.43 -12.64
CA ASN A 121 0.22 3.75 -12.11
C ASN A 121 0.66 3.93 -10.64
N LEU A 122 1.46 2.99 -10.09
CA LEU A 122 1.86 3.00 -8.69
C LEU A 122 2.79 4.18 -8.36
N ILE A 123 3.76 4.47 -9.24
CA ILE A 123 4.60 5.66 -9.18
C ILE A 123 3.88 6.81 -9.89
N GLN A 124 3.72 7.96 -9.21
CA GLN A 124 2.98 9.10 -9.75
C GLN A 124 3.58 9.62 -11.07
N GLY A 125 2.79 9.53 -12.15
CA GLY A 125 3.25 9.80 -13.51
C GLY A 125 3.57 11.26 -13.80
N SER A 126 2.98 12.22 -13.07
CA SER A 126 3.14 13.65 -13.37
C SER A 126 4.34 14.29 -12.70
N PHE A 127 4.87 13.73 -11.60
CA PHE A 127 5.99 14.33 -10.87
C PHE A 127 6.99 13.32 -10.31
N GLU A 128 6.58 12.12 -9.90
CA GLU A 128 7.54 11.15 -9.38
C GLU A 128 8.31 10.46 -10.50
N LYS A 129 7.62 10.02 -11.54
CA LYS A 129 8.23 9.31 -12.66
C LYS A 129 9.21 10.19 -13.45
N PRO A 130 8.87 11.43 -13.85
CA PRO A 130 9.84 12.31 -14.51
C PRO A 130 11.06 12.58 -13.64
N LYS A 131 10.89 12.89 -12.34
CA LYS A 131 12.01 13.13 -11.41
C LYS A 131 12.99 11.94 -11.37
N LEU A 132 12.47 10.72 -11.26
CA LEU A 132 13.29 9.50 -11.22
C LEU A 132 14.06 9.32 -12.53
N LEU A 133 13.35 9.39 -13.67
CA LEU A 133 13.98 9.17 -14.97
C LEU A 133 14.99 10.27 -15.30
N ASP A 134 14.67 11.54 -15.09
CA ASP A 134 15.56 12.66 -15.40
C ASP A 134 16.86 12.60 -14.57
N LYS A 135 16.75 12.21 -13.29
CA LYS A 135 17.93 12.06 -12.41
C LYS A 135 18.88 10.98 -12.93
N LEU A 136 18.34 9.89 -13.48
CA LEU A 136 19.10 8.74 -13.96
C LEU A 136 19.57 8.86 -15.42
N ILE A 137 19.33 9.99 -16.10
CA ILE A 137 19.97 10.29 -17.39
C ILE A 137 21.48 10.52 -17.20
N GLN A 138 21.89 11.02 -16.03
CA GLN A 138 23.28 11.34 -15.74
C GLN A 138 24.08 10.05 -15.48
N PRO A 139 25.12 9.71 -16.27
CA PRO A 139 25.85 8.45 -16.14
C PRO A 139 26.40 8.18 -14.74
N ALA A 140 26.97 9.19 -14.07
CA ALA A 140 27.52 9.05 -12.72
C ALA A 140 26.43 8.70 -11.69
N THR A 141 25.25 9.30 -11.80
CA THR A 141 24.11 8.98 -10.92
C THR A 141 23.53 7.61 -11.24
N ALA A 142 23.45 7.26 -12.52
CA ALA A 142 22.95 5.97 -12.98
C ALA A 142 23.85 4.81 -12.52
N GLU A 143 25.19 4.94 -12.64
CA GLU A 143 26.16 3.95 -12.20
C GLU A 143 25.94 3.61 -10.72
N VAL A 144 25.97 4.62 -9.84
CA VAL A 144 25.78 4.43 -8.39
C VAL A 144 24.39 3.84 -8.08
N PHE A 145 23.33 4.34 -8.73
CA PHE A 145 21.97 3.86 -8.52
C PHE A 145 21.80 2.38 -8.91
N PHE A 146 22.24 1.99 -10.11
CA PHE A 146 22.01 0.64 -10.62
C PHE A 146 22.93 -0.39 -9.94
N GLU A 147 24.15 -0.02 -9.55
CA GLU A 147 25.01 -0.88 -8.73
C GLU A 147 24.40 -1.13 -7.35
N ALA A 148 23.86 -0.09 -6.71
CA ALA A 148 23.17 -0.20 -5.43
C ALA A 148 21.87 -1.03 -5.55
N LEU A 149 21.09 -0.82 -6.62
CA LEU A 149 19.89 -1.61 -6.89
C LEU A 149 20.24 -3.08 -7.11
N ARG A 150 21.27 -3.41 -7.90
CA ARG A 150 21.73 -4.80 -8.09
C ARG A 150 22.14 -5.42 -6.77
N SER A 151 22.89 -4.68 -5.96
CA SER A 151 23.32 -5.14 -4.63
C SER A 151 22.12 -5.38 -3.72
N CYS A 152 21.15 -4.47 -3.67
CA CYS A 152 19.89 -4.66 -2.93
C CYS A 152 19.17 -5.96 -3.31
N LEU A 153 19.00 -6.21 -4.61
CA LEU A 153 18.21 -7.32 -5.14
C LEU A 153 18.94 -8.67 -5.06
N TYR A 154 20.25 -8.71 -5.32
CA TYR A 154 21.00 -9.94 -5.55
C TYR A 154 22.31 -10.06 -4.77
N GLY A 155 22.64 -9.09 -3.92
CA GLY A 155 23.81 -9.15 -3.06
C GLY A 155 23.67 -10.17 -1.93
N ASP A 156 24.79 -10.49 -1.30
CA ASP A 156 24.85 -11.43 -0.17
C ASP A 156 24.27 -10.83 1.12
N GLY A 157 23.93 -11.67 2.10
CA GLY A 157 23.47 -11.24 3.43
C GLY A 157 21.95 -11.08 3.57
N ASP A 158 21.50 -10.30 4.55
CA ASP A 158 20.08 -10.03 4.80
C ASP A 158 19.55 -8.96 3.84
N PHE A 159 18.33 -9.17 3.31
CA PHE A 159 17.74 -8.21 2.37
C PHE A 159 17.51 -6.83 2.99
N ILE A 160 17.15 -6.76 4.28
CA ILE A 160 16.84 -5.49 4.93
C ILE A 160 18.08 -4.62 5.07
N ASP A 161 19.24 -5.21 5.35
CA ASP A 161 20.51 -4.48 5.43
C ASP A 161 20.88 -3.90 4.06
N ARG A 162 20.79 -4.71 3.00
CA ARG A 162 21.05 -4.22 1.62
C ARG A 162 20.02 -3.20 1.13
N PHE A 163 18.78 -3.32 1.60
CA PHE A 163 17.73 -2.34 1.32
C PHE A 163 18.03 -1.00 2.00
N ASP A 164 18.59 -1.02 3.22
CA ASP A 164 19.02 0.20 3.93
C ASP A 164 20.14 0.91 3.17
N ASP A 165 21.14 0.16 2.70
CA ASP A 165 22.22 0.69 1.84
C ASP A 165 21.66 1.35 0.57
N PHE A 166 20.64 0.73 -0.05
CA PHE A 166 19.97 1.31 -1.21
C PHE A 166 19.17 2.57 -0.86
N CYS A 167 18.55 2.63 0.31
CA CYS A 167 17.87 3.83 0.79
C CYS A 167 18.84 5.02 0.95
N ASP A 168 20.07 4.77 1.39
CA ASP A 168 21.10 5.81 1.49
C ASP A 168 21.57 6.32 0.12
N VAL A 169 21.69 5.44 -0.87
CA VAL A 169 21.97 5.85 -2.26
C VAL A 169 20.83 6.67 -2.85
N LEU A 170 19.58 6.28 -2.58
CA LEU A 170 18.41 7.07 -2.95
C LEU A 170 18.44 8.47 -2.30
N ASP A 171 18.81 8.56 -1.03
CA ASP A 171 18.91 9.84 -0.30
C ASP A 171 19.98 10.75 -0.91
N GLN A 172 21.18 10.22 -1.15
CA GLN A 172 22.27 10.96 -1.82
C GLN A 172 21.86 11.48 -3.21
N ALA A 173 20.96 10.78 -3.90
CA ALA A 173 20.43 11.17 -5.20
C ALA A 173 19.22 12.13 -5.13
N ASP A 174 18.75 12.55 -3.95
CA ASP A 174 17.48 13.29 -3.75
C ASP A 174 16.24 12.51 -4.25
N LEU A 175 16.29 11.19 -4.06
CA LEU A 175 15.28 10.19 -4.42
C LEU A 175 14.85 9.36 -3.19
N ALA A 176 15.04 9.83 -1.95
CA ALA A 176 14.60 9.13 -0.74
C ALA A 176 13.07 9.10 -0.61
N LYS A 177 12.42 8.20 -1.35
CA LYS A 177 10.98 7.96 -1.31
C LYS A 177 10.65 6.47 -1.24
N TRP A 178 9.66 6.14 -0.43
CA TRP A 178 9.12 4.77 -0.30
C TRP A 178 8.68 4.18 -1.63
N THR A 179 8.07 5.01 -2.49
CA THR A 179 7.61 4.63 -3.82
C THR A 179 8.75 4.25 -4.76
N TYR A 180 9.96 4.81 -4.61
CA TYR A 180 11.12 4.39 -5.39
C TYR A 180 11.80 3.17 -4.77
N ALA A 181 12.02 3.19 -3.46
CA ALA A 181 12.72 2.14 -2.73
C ALA A 181 12.04 0.77 -2.88
N THR A 182 10.71 0.73 -2.82
CA THR A 182 9.95 -0.53 -2.73
C THR A 182 9.39 -1.03 -4.05
N TYR A 183 9.46 -0.25 -5.14
CA TYR A 183 8.80 -0.60 -6.41
C TYR A 183 9.39 -1.85 -7.07
N ILE A 184 10.71 -1.86 -7.29
CA ILE A 184 11.37 -3.00 -7.93
C ILE A 184 11.36 -4.25 -7.03
N PRO A 185 11.67 -4.17 -5.71
CA PRO A 185 11.52 -5.33 -4.83
C PRO A 185 10.11 -5.93 -4.83
N PHE A 186 9.07 -5.09 -4.76
CA PHE A 186 7.67 -5.53 -4.83
C PHE A 186 7.34 -6.26 -6.13
N LEU A 187 7.78 -5.75 -7.28
CA LEU A 187 7.51 -6.39 -8.56
C LEU A 187 8.36 -7.65 -8.79
N LEU A 188 9.56 -7.71 -8.24
CA LEU A 188 10.45 -8.87 -8.41
C LEU A 188 10.04 -10.05 -7.51
N GLU A 189 9.67 -9.79 -6.26
CA GLU A 189 9.25 -10.81 -5.29
C GLU A 189 7.96 -10.39 -4.55
N PRO A 190 6.81 -10.29 -5.27
CA PRO A 190 5.53 -9.92 -4.65
C PRO A 190 5.08 -10.92 -3.59
N GLU A 191 5.68 -12.10 -3.54
CA GLU A 191 5.41 -13.10 -2.50
C GLU A 191 5.95 -12.67 -1.13
N LYS A 192 6.93 -11.76 -1.09
CA LYS A 192 7.65 -11.34 0.13
C LYS A 192 7.54 -9.85 0.44
N TYR A 193 7.60 -9.01 -0.58
CA TYR A 193 7.78 -7.56 -0.41
C TYR A 193 6.52 -6.81 -0.80
N ILE A 194 6.21 -5.73 -0.08
CA ILE A 194 5.00 -4.91 -0.27
C ILE A 194 5.39 -3.52 -0.81
N PHE A 195 4.66 -3.02 -1.81
CA PHE A 195 4.84 -1.64 -2.27
C PHE A 195 4.31 -0.65 -1.25
N VAL A 196 5.09 0.39 -0.94
CA VAL A 196 4.73 1.38 0.08
C VAL A 196 4.30 2.69 -0.57
N LYS A 197 3.01 2.97 -0.45
CA LYS A 197 2.43 4.29 -0.71
C LYS A 197 2.15 4.99 0.64
N PRO A 198 2.89 6.06 0.99
CA PRO A 198 2.81 6.72 2.30
C PRO A 198 1.41 6.96 2.86
N GLU A 199 0.57 7.67 2.10
CA GLU A 199 -0.77 8.04 2.58
C GLU A 199 -1.69 6.81 2.73
N MET A 200 -1.56 5.82 1.85
CA MET A 200 -2.32 4.57 1.99
C MET A 200 -1.90 3.81 3.26
N LEU A 201 -0.59 3.70 3.50
CA LEU A 201 -0.05 3.01 4.67
C LEU A 201 -0.51 3.66 5.98
N LYS A 202 -0.42 5.00 6.10
CA LYS A 202 -0.87 5.74 7.30
C LYS A 202 -2.33 5.43 7.65
N HIS A 203 -3.22 5.54 6.67
CA HIS A 203 -4.64 5.26 6.87
C HIS A 203 -4.92 3.79 7.18
N CYS A 204 -4.17 2.86 6.57
CA CYS A 204 -4.28 1.44 6.89
C CYS A 204 -3.89 1.14 8.34
N ILE A 205 -2.78 1.72 8.82
CA ILE A 205 -2.31 1.61 10.21
C ILE A 205 -3.38 2.15 11.18
N GLU A 206 -3.94 3.33 10.89
CA GLU A 206 -5.01 3.93 11.70
C GLU A 206 -6.26 3.03 11.75
N LYS A 207 -6.76 2.58 10.59
CA LYS A 207 -7.97 1.75 10.49
C LYS A 207 -7.82 0.37 11.12
N SER A 208 -6.62 -0.19 11.07
CA SER A 208 -6.32 -1.50 11.66
C SER A 208 -5.99 -1.42 13.16
N ASN A 209 -5.88 -0.22 13.73
CA ASN A 209 -5.40 0.04 15.08
C ASN A 209 -4.06 -0.67 15.38
N HIS A 210 -3.19 -0.71 14.37
CA HIS A 210 -1.85 -1.28 14.48
C HIS A 210 -0.87 -0.19 14.88
N TRP A 211 0.15 -0.52 15.68
CA TRP A 211 1.12 0.48 16.13
C TRP A 211 2.39 0.43 15.28
N ILE A 212 2.44 1.27 14.25
CA ILE A 212 3.66 1.59 13.50
C ILE A 212 3.81 3.11 13.46
N VAL A 213 4.97 3.59 13.91
CA VAL A 213 5.33 5.00 13.73
C VAL A 213 5.79 5.19 12.30
N TYR A 214 5.02 5.92 11.51
CA TYR A 214 5.39 6.22 10.13
C TYR A 214 6.59 7.16 10.07
N GLU A 215 7.55 6.85 9.19
CA GLU A 215 8.70 7.68 8.87
C GLU A 215 8.70 8.00 7.36
N SER A 216 8.95 9.26 7.00
CA SER A 216 8.90 9.68 5.59
C SER A 216 10.11 9.21 4.78
N ARG A 217 11.29 9.19 5.41
CA ARG A 217 12.53 8.67 4.83
C ARG A 217 12.49 7.13 4.87
N PRO A 218 12.70 6.45 3.73
CA PRO A 218 12.86 5.00 3.71
C PRO A 218 14.08 4.53 4.51
N SER A 219 13.93 3.40 5.20
CA SER A 219 15.03 2.68 5.85
C SER A 219 14.70 1.19 5.92
N GLY A 220 15.72 0.35 5.99
CA GLY A 220 15.58 -1.09 6.16
C GLY A 220 14.80 -1.43 7.44
N LYS A 221 15.17 -0.84 8.58
CA LYS A 221 14.47 -1.06 9.84
C LYS A 221 12.97 -0.77 9.70
N LYS A 222 12.59 0.37 9.13
CA LYS A 222 11.18 0.71 8.97
C LYS A 222 10.49 -0.20 7.95
N TYR A 223 11.18 -0.60 6.90
CA TYR A 223 10.60 -1.49 5.90
C TYR A 223 10.32 -2.88 6.46
N ARG A 224 11.16 -3.40 7.36
CA ARG A 224 10.91 -4.64 8.10
C ARG A 224 9.59 -4.57 8.88
N GLU A 225 9.38 -3.50 9.66
CA GLU A 225 8.12 -3.28 10.39
C GLU A 225 6.90 -3.23 9.45
N ILE A 226 7.06 -2.62 8.26
CA ILE A 226 5.99 -2.55 7.26
C ILE A 226 5.69 -3.92 6.63
N ILE A 227 6.71 -4.74 6.36
CA ILE A 227 6.52 -6.12 5.86
C ILE A 227 5.80 -6.96 6.92
N GLU A 228 6.22 -6.87 8.18
CA GLU A 228 5.56 -7.56 9.30
C GLU A 228 4.09 -7.16 9.44
N TYR A 229 3.77 -5.89 9.22
CA TYR A 229 2.39 -5.41 9.16
C TYR A 229 1.61 -5.97 7.97
N ALA A 230 2.22 -6.01 6.77
CA ALA A 230 1.58 -6.57 5.59
C ALA A 230 1.30 -8.07 5.76
N ASP A 231 2.22 -8.82 6.37
CA ASP A 231 2.03 -10.23 6.72
C ASP A 231 0.96 -10.43 7.79
N TRP A 232 0.94 -9.57 8.82
CA TRP A 232 -0.15 -9.56 9.80
C TRP A 232 -1.50 -9.33 9.12
N LEU A 233 -1.60 -8.35 8.22
CA LEU A 233 -2.83 -8.04 7.49
C LEU A 233 -3.24 -9.20 6.58
N LYS A 234 -2.29 -9.81 5.84
CA LYS A 234 -2.49 -11.01 5.03
C LYS A 234 -3.14 -12.14 5.85
N ASN A 235 -2.65 -12.35 7.08
CA ASN A 235 -3.21 -13.33 8.00
C ASN A 235 -4.60 -12.96 8.52
N LYS A 236 -4.87 -11.68 8.75
CA LYS A 236 -6.20 -11.21 9.18
C LYS A 236 -7.26 -11.34 8.10
N ILE A 237 -6.87 -11.24 6.83
CA ILE A 237 -7.78 -11.41 5.68
C ILE A 237 -7.69 -12.81 5.06
N LYS A 238 -7.18 -13.81 5.79
CA LYS A 238 -6.97 -15.18 5.28
C LYS A 238 -8.23 -15.83 4.69
N GLU A 239 -9.41 -15.42 5.13
CA GLU A 239 -10.69 -15.90 4.60
C GLU A 239 -10.98 -15.43 3.16
N LEU A 240 -10.23 -14.45 2.67
CA LEU A 240 -10.21 -14.04 1.26
C LEU A 240 -9.17 -14.82 0.44
N ALA A 241 -8.30 -15.59 1.11
CA ALA A 241 -7.19 -16.34 0.51
C ALA A 241 -6.27 -15.48 -0.38
N PRO A 242 -5.63 -14.42 0.15
CA PRO A 242 -4.67 -13.62 -0.63
C PRO A 242 -3.48 -14.48 -1.10
N ARG A 243 -3.13 -14.37 -2.38
CA ARG A 243 -2.01 -15.13 -2.99
C ARG A 243 -0.66 -14.58 -2.54
N ASP A 244 -0.51 -13.26 -2.62
CA ASP A 244 0.75 -12.54 -2.50
C ASP A 244 0.51 -11.10 -2.01
N MET A 245 1.57 -10.28 -1.98
CA MET A 245 1.50 -8.88 -1.60
C MET A 245 0.82 -8.00 -2.64
N ILE A 246 0.56 -8.49 -3.87
CA ILE A 246 -0.30 -7.77 -4.82
C ILE A 246 -1.74 -7.76 -4.28
N ASP A 247 -2.24 -8.91 -3.81
CA ASP A 247 -3.57 -9.00 -3.21
C ASP A 247 -3.67 -8.20 -1.91
N VAL A 248 -2.64 -8.28 -1.05
CA VAL A 248 -2.59 -7.49 0.20
C VAL A 248 -2.56 -6.00 -0.11
N HIS A 249 -1.74 -5.55 -1.07
CA HIS A 249 -1.71 -4.15 -1.51
C HIS A 249 -3.07 -3.70 -2.04
N SER A 250 -3.75 -4.52 -2.85
CA SER A 250 -5.08 -4.19 -3.37
C SER A 250 -6.14 -4.10 -2.27
N PHE A 251 -6.05 -4.93 -1.23
CA PHE A 251 -6.90 -4.80 -0.06
C PHE A 251 -6.58 -3.53 0.75
N MET A 252 -5.30 -3.20 0.96
CA MET A 252 -4.90 -1.93 1.58
C MET A 252 -5.43 -0.72 0.80
N TRP A 253 -5.35 -0.76 -0.53
CA TRP A 253 -5.90 0.26 -1.40
C TRP A 253 -7.42 0.40 -1.23
N TYR A 254 -8.13 -0.71 -1.10
CA TYR A 254 -9.56 -0.72 -0.81
C TYR A 254 -9.91 -0.18 0.59
N MET A 255 -9.14 -0.55 1.62
CA MET A 255 -9.33 -0.06 2.99
C MET A 255 -9.14 1.46 3.10
N ALA A 256 -8.19 1.98 2.32
CA ALA A 256 -7.72 3.36 2.40
C ALA A 256 -7.40 3.92 1.00
N PRO A 257 -8.43 4.14 0.16
CA PRO A 257 -8.22 4.75 -1.14
C PRO A 257 -7.68 6.17 -0.94
N THR A 258 -6.77 6.60 -1.81
CA THR A 258 -6.19 7.95 -1.75
C THR A 258 -6.43 8.70 -3.06
N GLY A 259 -6.41 10.04 -3.01
CA GLY A 259 -6.67 10.89 -4.17
C GLY A 259 -8.16 10.99 -4.49
N LYS A 260 -8.52 10.99 -5.79
CA LYS A 260 -9.91 11.18 -6.26
C LYS A 260 -10.92 10.15 -5.71
N TRP A 261 -10.44 9.03 -5.20
CA TRP A 261 -11.24 7.92 -4.70
C TRP A 261 -11.35 7.86 -3.17
N ALA A 262 -10.76 8.84 -2.46
CA ALA A 262 -10.77 8.87 -0.98
C ALA A 262 -12.18 9.04 -0.37
N GLU A 263 -13.15 9.51 -1.16
CA GLU A 263 -14.54 9.77 -0.73
C GLU A 263 -15.56 8.78 -1.32
N SER A 264 -15.10 7.71 -2.00
CA SER A 264 -15.93 6.68 -2.66
C SER A 264 -16.30 5.53 -1.73
#